data_AF-A0A1B6KIH2-F1
#
_entry.id   AF-A0A1B6KIH2-F1
#
_cell.length_a   1.000
_cell.length_b   1.000
_cell.length_c   1.000
_cell.angle_alpha   90.00
_cell.angle_beta   90.00
_cell.angle_gamma   90.00
#
_symmetry.space_group_name_H-M   'P 1'
#
loop_
_entity.id
_entity.type
_entity.pdbx_description
1 polymer ?
#
loop_
_entity_poly.entity_id
_entity_poly.type
_entity_poly.pdbx_seq_one_letter_code
_entity_poly.pdbx_strand_id
1 'polypeptide(L)'
;DNWYTSVPLAEKLGERNTHLVGTLNKKRKDNPKEVMNAKIKKGDIVAQKNENNIVVLKWKDKRDVQMLTTKHGTECKIVTIRGGNQKNKPQAVVDYNTAKAFIDYGDQMAAYSSPLRRSVKWYRKIVFDMILSTSVVNSLYIFKCVTGKSMKITEFREQLVIALFKKMDNLPQEIYQGHKLEKQPKRNKCNKCYTKLAKEGGRKEAQAKCKKVCTKCLTCDLYFCSKCFFLFHKISI
;
A
#
# COMPACT_ATOMS: atom_id res chain seq x y z
N ASP A 1 -4.96 2.77 21.27
CA ASP A 1 -6.37 3.06 21.02
C ASP A 1 -7.18 2.21 21.99
N ASN A 2 -8.21 2.77 22.62
CA ASN A 2 -9.01 2.09 23.65
C ASN A 2 -10.18 1.27 23.09
N TRP A 3 -10.37 1.31 21.76
CA TRP A 3 -11.38 0.52 21.05
C TRP A 3 -11.08 -0.99 21.06
N TYR A 4 -9.82 -1.37 21.01
CA TYR A 4 -9.42 -2.78 20.87
C TYR A 4 -9.11 -3.47 22.20
N THR A 5 -8.85 -2.72 23.26
CA THR A 5 -8.38 -3.25 24.54
C THR A 5 -9.53 -3.63 25.48
N SER A 6 -9.45 -4.81 26.08
CA SER A 6 -10.34 -5.29 27.14
C SER A 6 -9.65 -6.36 27.99
N VAL A 7 -10.19 -6.61 29.20
CA VAL A 7 -9.70 -7.68 30.09
C VAL A 7 -9.84 -9.06 29.45
N PRO A 8 -11.00 -9.46 28.86
CA PRO A 8 -11.11 -10.77 28.23
C PRO A 8 -10.17 -10.97 27.04
N LEU A 9 -9.83 -9.91 26.31
CA LEU A 9 -8.83 -9.99 25.25
C LEU A 9 -7.43 -10.24 25.84
N ALA A 10 -7.09 -9.55 26.93
CA ALA A 10 -5.80 -9.71 27.58
C ALA A 10 -5.59 -11.14 28.10
N GLU A 11 -6.64 -11.77 28.62
CA GLU A 11 -6.61 -13.18 29.08
C GLU A 11 -6.31 -14.12 27.91
N LYS A 12 -7.10 -14.02 26.83
CA LYS A 12 -6.90 -14.83 25.62
C LYS A 12 -5.55 -14.63 24.94
N LEU A 13 -4.97 -13.44 25.03
CA LEU A 13 -3.63 -13.18 24.52
C LEU A 13 -2.55 -13.76 25.44
N GLY A 14 -2.77 -13.73 26.76
CA GLY A 14 -1.91 -14.38 27.75
C GLY A 14 -1.82 -15.89 27.55
N GLU A 15 -2.94 -16.56 27.27
CA GLU A 15 -2.99 -17.98 26.89
C GLU A 15 -2.14 -18.30 25.64
N ARG A 16 -1.88 -17.30 24.80
CA ARG A 16 -1.07 -17.40 23.58
C ARG A 16 0.31 -16.77 23.72
N ASN A 17 0.82 -16.62 24.94
CA ASN A 17 2.12 -16.01 25.24
C ASN A 17 2.32 -14.63 24.59
N THR A 18 1.25 -13.84 24.48
CA THR A 18 1.28 -12.52 23.86
C THR A 18 0.91 -11.46 24.89
N HIS A 19 1.86 -10.58 25.22
CA HIS A 19 1.59 -9.48 26.13
C HIS A 19 0.81 -8.35 25.45
N LEU A 20 -0.17 -7.82 26.16
CA LEU A 20 -0.95 -6.65 25.80
C LEU A 20 -0.58 -5.47 26.70
N VAL A 21 -0.35 -4.30 26.08
CA VAL A 21 -0.24 -3.00 26.74
C VAL A 21 -1.08 -2.00 25.96
N GLY A 22 -2.03 -1.32 26.61
CA GLY A 22 -2.86 -0.36 25.91
C GLY A 22 -3.71 0.52 26.81
N THR A 23 -4.19 1.62 26.24
CA THR A 23 -5.17 2.50 26.88
C THR A 23 -6.51 1.79 27.04
N LEU A 24 -7.15 1.89 28.20
CA LEU A 24 -8.39 1.17 28.48
C LEU A 24 -9.60 2.13 28.47
N ASN A 25 -10.72 1.71 27.86
CA ASN A 25 -11.94 2.49 27.93
C ASN A 25 -12.62 2.28 29.29
N LYS A 26 -12.90 3.36 30.02
CA LYS A 26 -13.56 3.34 31.34
C LYS A 26 -14.87 2.54 31.35
N LYS A 27 -15.64 2.56 30.25
CA LYS A 27 -16.98 1.96 30.17
C LYS A 27 -17.00 0.44 29.91
N ARG A 28 -15.84 -0.24 29.85
CA ARG A 28 -15.81 -1.70 29.65
C ARG A 28 -16.38 -2.41 30.89
N LYS A 29 -17.16 -3.47 30.63
CA LYS A 29 -17.92 -4.22 31.66
C LYS A 29 -17.01 -4.84 32.73
N ASP A 30 -15.91 -5.44 32.32
CA ASP A 30 -15.03 -6.25 33.18
C ASP A 30 -13.92 -5.43 33.85
N ASN A 31 -14.01 -4.10 33.76
CA ASN A 31 -13.03 -3.24 34.42
C ASN A 31 -13.30 -3.17 35.92
N PRO A 32 -12.25 -3.16 36.76
CA PRO A 32 -12.41 -2.98 38.19
C PRO A 32 -12.94 -1.59 38.53
N LYS A 33 -14.16 -1.56 39.08
CA LYS A 33 -14.90 -0.31 39.36
C LYS A 33 -14.18 0.56 40.37
N GLU A 34 -13.52 -0.04 41.36
CA GLU A 34 -12.73 0.63 42.38
C GLU A 34 -11.62 1.49 41.74
N VAL A 35 -10.84 0.90 40.84
CA VAL A 35 -9.78 1.61 40.09
C VAL A 35 -10.37 2.67 39.16
N MET A 36 -11.43 2.35 38.41
CA MET A 36 -12.01 3.28 37.43
C MET A 36 -12.63 4.53 38.08
N ASN A 37 -13.26 4.36 39.25
CA ASN A 37 -13.98 5.42 39.95
C ASN A 37 -13.17 6.12 41.05
N ALA A 38 -12.00 5.58 41.42
CA ALA A 38 -11.10 6.20 42.38
C ALA A 38 -10.79 7.66 42.00
N LYS A 39 -10.92 8.56 42.99
CA LYS A 39 -10.54 9.96 42.88
C LYS A 39 -9.10 10.10 43.37
N ILE A 40 -8.17 10.33 42.45
CA ILE A 40 -6.74 10.45 42.74
C ILE A 40 -6.24 11.86 42.44
N LYS A 41 -5.14 12.30 43.09
CA LYS A 41 -4.49 13.58 42.82
C LYS A 41 -3.58 13.46 41.59
N LYS A 42 -3.13 14.60 41.06
CA LYS A 42 -2.21 14.61 39.92
C LYS A 42 -0.88 13.97 40.33
N GLY A 43 -0.41 13.00 39.56
CA GLY A 43 0.79 12.21 39.84
C GLY A 43 0.49 10.84 40.44
N ASP A 44 -0.64 10.68 41.13
CA ASP A 44 -1.01 9.44 41.80
C ASP A 44 -1.39 8.34 40.82
N ILE A 45 -1.26 7.11 41.29
CA ILE A 45 -1.60 5.88 40.58
C ILE A 45 -2.44 5.01 41.50
N VAL A 46 -3.51 4.45 40.94
CA VAL A 46 -4.27 3.37 41.56
C VAL A 46 -4.34 2.23 40.56
N ALA A 47 -4.13 1.00 41.02
CA ALA A 47 -4.12 -0.16 40.16
C ALA A 47 -4.68 -1.37 40.88
N GLN A 48 -5.21 -2.30 40.11
CA GLN A 48 -5.59 -3.63 40.59
C GLN A 48 -5.05 -4.66 39.62
N LYS A 49 -4.55 -5.75 40.19
CA LYS A 49 -4.07 -6.93 39.48
C LYS A 49 -5.07 -8.05 39.70
N ASN A 50 -5.52 -8.70 38.63
CA ASN A 50 -6.37 -9.88 38.74
C ASN A 50 -5.53 -11.17 38.89
N GLU A 51 -6.19 -12.29 39.10
CA GLU A 51 -5.57 -13.62 39.24
C GLU A 51 -4.76 -14.02 38.00
N ASN A 52 -5.19 -13.58 36.82
CA ASN A 52 -4.54 -13.83 35.54
C ASN A 52 -3.35 -12.89 35.25
N ASN A 53 -2.79 -12.24 36.28
CA ASN A 53 -1.68 -11.29 36.18
C ASN A 53 -1.93 -10.05 35.28
N ILE A 54 -3.20 -9.71 34.99
CA ILE A 54 -3.57 -8.51 34.26
C ILE A 54 -3.68 -7.36 35.24
N VAL A 55 -2.94 -6.30 34.96
CA VAL A 55 -2.97 -5.06 35.73
C VAL A 55 -3.82 -4.04 34.99
N VAL A 56 -4.84 -3.55 35.68
CA VAL A 56 -5.61 -2.38 35.26
C VAL A 56 -5.22 -1.24 36.18
N LEU A 57 -4.72 -0.14 35.60
CA LEU A 57 -4.27 1.02 36.34
C LEU A 57 -4.92 2.30 35.83
N LYS A 58 -5.06 3.25 36.75
CA LYS A 58 -5.49 4.61 36.50
C LYS A 58 -4.42 5.55 37.06
N TRP A 59 -3.88 6.39 36.19
CA TRP A 59 -2.90 7.41 36.52
C TRP A 59 -3.44 8.78 36.15
N LYS A 60 -3.22 9.80 36.99
CA LYS A 60 -3.72 11.15 36.70
C LYS A 60 -2.60 12.09 36.36
N ASP A 61 -2.60 12.54 35.11
CA ASP A 61 -1.81 13.68 34.68
C ASP A 61 -2.66 14.97 34.70
N LYS A 62 -2.79 15.67 33.57
CA LYS A 62 -3.81 16.71 33.36
C LYS A 62 -5.21 16.11 33.32
N ARG A 63 -5.32 14.85 32.88
CA ARG A 63 -6.54 14.05 32.81
C ARG A 63 -6.24 12.64 33.32
N ASP A 64 -7.29 11.92 33.67
CA ASP A 64 -7.19 10.50 34.02
C ASP A 64 -6.78 9.70 32.78
N VAL A 65 -5.77 8.86 32.92
CA VAL A 65 -5.30 7.90 31.93
C VAL A 65 -5.53 6.50 32.49
N GLN A 66 -6.40 5.73 31.84
CA GLN A 66 -6.61 4.33 32.18
C GLN A 66 -5.78 3.45 31.24
N MET A 67 -5.07 2.49 31.81
CA MET A 67 -4.25 1.54 31.08
C MET A 67 -4.60 0.12 31.52
N LEU A 68 -4.43 -0.80 30.59
CA LEU A 68 -4.42 -2.24 30.82
C LEU A 68 -3.06 -2.77 30.37
N THR A 69 -2.47 -3.64 31.19
CA THR A 69 -1.19 -4.27 30.87
C THR A 69 -1.09 -5.68 31.45
N THR A 70 -0.44 -6.57 30.73
CA THR A 70 -0.05 -7.93 31.16
C THR A 70 1.46 -8.09 31.29
N LYS A 71 2.21 -7.00 31.03
CA LYS A 71 3.67 -6.96 31.02
C LYS A 71 4.24 -6.23 32.23
N HIS A 72 3.52 -5.22 32.69
CA HIS A 72 3.97 -4.28 33.72
C HIS A 72 3.17 -4.47 35.01
N GLY A 73 3.80 -4.11 36.13
CA GLY A 73 3.13 -3.91 37.40
C GLY A 73 2.71 -2.45 37.58
N THR A 74 2.91 -1.94 38.79
CA THR A 74 2.68 -0.53 39.16
C THR A 74 3.95 0.32 39.14
N GLU A 75 5.05 -0.23 38.61
CA GLU A 75 6.32 0.46 38.54
C GLU A 75 6.24 1.75 37.73
N CYS A 76 7.01 2.74 38.18
CA CYS A 76 7.09 4.04 37.56
C CYS A 76 8.51 4.33 37.11
N LYS A 77 8.62 5.16 36.08
CA LYS A 77 9.88 5.65 35.54
C LYS A 77 9.86 7.17 35.52
N ILE A 78 10.96 7.74 35.99
CA ILE A 78 11.23 9.17 35.86
C ILE A 78 11.59 9.43 34.40
N VAL A 79 10.82 10.31 33.76
CA VAL A 79 11.04 10.74 32.38
C VAL A 79 11.18 12.25 32.32
N THR A 80 12.20 12.71 31.61
CA THR A 80 12.42 14.12 31.30
C THR A 80 11.43 14.58 30.23
N ILE A 81 10.72 15.66 30.51
CA ILE A 81 9.75 16.28 29.60
C ILE A 81 10.41 17.45 28.88
N ARG A 82 9.83 17.88 27.75
CA ARG A 82 10.18 19.13 27.08
C ARG A 82 10.22 20.27 28.10
N GLY A 83 11.35 20.98 28.15
CA GLY A 83 11.64 22.01 29.16
C GLY A 83 12.48 21.53 30.34
N GLY A 84 13.02 20.31 30.31
CA GLY A 84 14.00 19.80 31.30
C GLY A 84 13.37 19.26 32.59
N ASN A 85 12.09 19.49 32.82
CA ASN A 85 11.39 19.01 34.02
C ASN A 85 11.27 17.48 34.03
N GLN A 86 11.53 16.88 35.18
CA GLN A 86 11.35 15.45 35.40
C GLN A 86 9.92 15.15 35.86
N LYS A 87 9.39 14.01 35.42
CA LYS A 87 8.08 13.54 35.84
C LYS A 87 8.07 12.03 36.04
N ASN A 88 7.45 11.61 37.13
CA ASN A 88 7.20 10.20 37.38
C ASN A 88 5.98 9.73 36.57
N LYS A 89 6.15 8.71 35.73
CA LYS A 89 5.07 8.12 34.93
C LYS A 89 5.04 6.60 35.10
N PRO A 90 3.87 5.94 35.05
CA PRO A 90 3.80 4.49 35.02
C PRO A 90 4.57 3.94 33.81
N GLN A 91 5.33 2.85 34.00
CA GLN A 91 6.12 2.25 32.93
C GLN A 91 5.23 1.84 31.74
N ALA A 92 4.03 1.30 32.01
CA ALA A 92 3.05 0.96 30.98
C ALA A 92 2.66 2.14 30.08
N VAL A 93 2.60 3.36 30.61
CA VAL A 93 2.31 4.58 29.84
C VAL A 93 3.51 4.97 28.97
N VAL A 94 4.73 4.79 29.46
CA VAL A 94 5.97 5.07 28.72
C VAL A 94 6.13 4.10 27.55
N ASP A 95 6.01 2.79 27.82
CA ASP A 95 6.10 1.74 26.81
C ASP A 95 5.00 1.93 25.74
N TYR A 96 3.75 2.18 26.16
CA TYR A 96 2.66 2.44 25.23
C TYR A 96 2.91 3.64 24.32
N ASN A 97 3.33 4.78 24.87
CA ASN A 97 3.59 5.97 24.04
C ASN A 97 4.75 5.76 23.07
N THR A 98 5.78 5.03 23.50
CA THR A 98 6.94 4.68 22.66
C THR A 98 6.50 3.78 21.50
N ALA A 99 5.75 2.72 21.79
CA ALA A 99 5.25 1.78 20.78
C ALA A 99 4.25 2.46 19.81
N LYS A 100 3.31 3.25 20.34
CA LYS A 100 2.31 3.97 19.53
C LYS A 100 2.96 4.96 18.56
N ALA A 101 4.03 5.64 18.97
CA ALA A 101 4.70 6.63 18.12
C ALA A 101 5.19 6.04 16.80
N PHE A 102 5.61 4.76 16.76
CA PHE A 102 6.06 4.11 15.52
C PHE A 102 4.96 4.00 14.46
N ILE A 103 3.70 3.79 14.87
CA ILE A 103 2.56 3.75 13.93
C ILE A 103 2.38 5.14 13.32
N ASP A 104 2.35 6.18 14.17
CA ASP A 104 2.17 7.57 13.73
C ASP A 104 3.33 8.00 12.80
N TYR A 105 4.57 7.56 13.07
CA TYR A 105 5.72 7.81 12.18
C TYR A 105 5.59 7.08 10.83
N GLY A 106 5.14 5.81 10.83
CA GLY A 106 4.90 5.06 9.60
C GLY A 106 3.85 5.72 8.71
N ASP A 107 2.73 6.14 9.30
CA ASP A 107 1.66 6.87 8.61
C ASP A 107 2.15 8.20 8.07
N GLN A 108 2.95 8.94 8.86
CA GLN A 108 3.55 10.19 8.42
C GLN A 108 4.49 9.98 7.22
N MET A 109 5.35 8.95 7.26
CA MET A 109 6.26 8.62 6.16
C MET A 109 5.51 8.20 4.89
N ALA A 110 4.41 7.45 5.05
CA ALA A 110 3.54 7.05 3.95
C ALA A 110 2.84 8.26 3.29
N ALA A 111 2.39 9.23 4.10
CA ALA A 111 1.70 10.43 3.65
C ALA A 111 2.62 11.40 2.87
N TYR A 112 3.89 11.51 3.26
CA TYR A 112 4.86 12.32 2.52
C TYR A 112 5.00 11.82 1.08
N SER A 113 4.80 12.72 0.10
CA SER A 113 4.90 12.44 -1.34
C SER A 113 4.01 11.31 -1.86
N SER A 114 2.82 11.10 -1.27
CA SER A 114 1.90 10.04 -1.66
C SER A 114 1.59 10.04 -3.17
N PRO A 115 1.78 8.92 -3.87
CA PRO A 115 1.49 8.81 -5.30
C PRO A 115 0.00 8.58 -5.58
N LEU A 116 -0.81 8.47 -4.52
CA LEU A 116 -2.24 8.25 -4.64
C LEU A 116 -2.92 9.39 -5.42
N ARG A 117 -3.86 9.04 -6.31
CA ARG A 117 -4.66 9.99 -7.09
C ARG A 117 -6.14 9.72 -6.87
N ARG A 118 -6.97 10.77 -7.00
CA ARG A 118 -8.42 10.66 -6.87
C ARG A 118 -8.95 9.70 -7.94
N SER A 119 -9.74 8.71 -7.51
CA SER A 119 -10.33 7.69 -8.37
C SER A 119 -11.73 7.35 -7.84
N VAL A 120 -12.68 7.12 -8.74
CA VAL A 120 -14.04 6.65 -8.40
C VAL A 120 -14.02 5.20 -7.90
N LYS A 121 -13.04 4.41 -8.36
CA LYS A 121 -12.90 3.01 -7.99
C LYS A 121 -12.11 2.88 -6.68
N TRP A 122 -12.81 2.59 -5.58
CA TRP A 122 -12.24 2.53 -4.22
C TRP A 122 -11.12 1.48 -4.08
N TYR A 123 -11.25 0.32 -4.72
CA TYR A 123 -10.26 -0.75 -4.61
C TYR A 123 -8.87 -0.34 -5.15
N ARG A 124 -8.83 0.52 -6.18
CA ARG A 124 -7.56 1.04 -6.72
C ARG A 124 -6.80 1.83 -5.67
N LYS A 125 -7.53 2.57 -4.83
CA LYS A 125 -6.92 3.33 -3.73
C LYS A 125 -6.19 2.40 -2.76
N ILE A 126 -6.82 1.29 -2.36
CA ILE A 126 -6.22 0.33 -1.43
C ILE A 126 -4.96 -0.31 -2.04
N VAL A 127 -5.07 -0.80 -3.29
CA VAL A 127 -3.94 -1.45 -3.97
C VAL A 127 -2.76 -0.50 -4.11
N PHE A 128 -3.00 0.74 -4.58
CA PHE A 128 -1.92 1.71 -4.72
C PHE A 128 -1.31 2.14 -3.39
N ASP A 129 -2.12 2.28 -2.35
CA ASP A 129 -1.60 2.64 -1.03
C ASP A 129 -0.75 1.52 -0.42
N MET A 130 -1.20 0.26 -0.51
CA MET A 130 -0.41 -0.90 -0.06
C MET A 130 0.93 -1.01 -0.79
N ILE A 131 0.93 -0.88 -2.12
CA ILE A 131 2.12 -1.07 -2.95
C ILE A 131 3.06 0.14 -2.88
N LEU A 132 2.53 1.35 -3.02
CA LEU A 132 3.36 2.54 -3.21
C LEU A 132 3.60 3.35 -1.93
N SER A 133 2.79 3.12 -0.89
CA SER A 133 2.99 3.73 0.44
C SER A 133 3.59 2.69 1.39
N THR A 134 2.81 1.71 1.84
CA THR A 134 3.21 0.77 2.92
C THR A 134 4.44 -0.06 2.55
N SER A 135 4.45 -0.66 1.36
CA SER A 135 5.58 -1.51 0.92
C SER A 135 6.87 -0.70 0.72
N VAL A 136 6.76 0.56 0.31
CA VAL A 136 7.93 1.46 0.16
C VAL A 136 8.51 1.84 1.51
N VAL A 137 7.67 2.13 2.52
CA VAL A 137 8.15 2.41 3.88
C VAL A 137 8.83 1.17 4.48
N ASN A 138 8.22 -0.02 4.31
CA ASN A 138 8.80 -1.27 4.80
C ASN A 138 10.13 -1.61 4.11
N SER A 139 10.23 -1.41 2.79
CA SER A 139 11.47 -1.65 2.06
C SER A 139 12.58 -0.65 2.45
N LEU A 140 12.25 0.61 2.73
CA LEU A 140 13.21 1.57 3.30
C LEU A 140 13.72 1.11 4.68
N TYR A 141 12.83 0.59 5.53
CA TYR A 141 13.23 0.03 6.82
C TYR A 141 14.21 -1.13 6.65
N ILE A 142 13.90 -2.09 5.77
CA ILE A 142 14.80 -3.21 5.45
C ILE A 142 16.14 -2.70 4.89
N PHE A 143 16.12 -1.72 3.97
CA PHE A 143 17.34 -1.10 3.44
C PHE A 143 18.23 -0.53 4.54
N LYS A 144 17.63 0.17 5.51
CA LYS A 144 18.35 0.71 6.68
C LYS A 144 18.97 -0.41 7.53
N CYS A 145 18.23 -1.48 7.78
CA CYS A 145 18.73 -2.63 8.56
C CYS A 145 19.89 -3.35 7.87
N VAL A 146 19.82 -3.54 6.55
CA VAL A 146 20.83 -4.31 5.79
C VAL A 146 22.09 -3.48 5.52
N THR A 147 21.93 -2.20 5.15
CA THR A 147 23.06 -1.37 4.70
C THR A 147 23.66 -0.50 5.81
N GLY A 148 22.95 -0.31 6.91
CA GLY A 148 23.29 0.67 7.96
C GLY A 148 23.18 2.12 7.52
N LYS A 149 22.78 2.40 6.26
CA LYS A 149 22.69 3.76 5.73
C LYS A 149 21.30 4.34 6.00
N SER A 150 21.27 5.58 6.50
CA SER A 150 20.04 6.34 6.63
C SER A 150 19.76 7.15 5.37
N MET A 151 18.53 7.07 4.86
CA MET A 151 18.06 7.81 3.70
C MET A 151 16.66 8.36 3.99
N LYS A 152 16.33 9.53 3.43
CA LYS A 152 14.99 10.10 3.51
C LYS A 152 14.03 9.32 2.60
N ILE A 153 12.75 9.26 2.97
CA ILE A 153 11.74 8.54 2.17
C ILE A 153 11.58 9.10 0.75
N THR A 154 11.79 10.41 0.58
CA THR A 154 11.72 11.09 -0.72
C THR A 154 12.85 10.65 -1.65
N GLU A 155 14.09 10.66 -1.14
CA GLU A 155 15.29 10.21 -1.86
C GLU A 155 15.18 8.72 -2.21
N PHE A 156 14.68 7.91 -1.28
CA PHE A 156 14.48 6.48 -1.52
C PHE A 156 13.47 6.23 -2.63
N ARG A 157 12.36 6.98 -2.66
CA ARG A 157 11.37 6.92 -3.74
C ARG A 157 11.96 7.32 -5.09
N GLU A 158 12.76 8.38 -5.11
CA GLU A 158 13.44 8.81 -6.34
C GLU A 158 14.36 7.71 -6.90
N GLN A 159 15.17 7.09 -6.03
CA GLN A 159 16.03 5.97 -6.44
C GLN A 159 15.22 4.77 -6.94
N LEU A 160 14.10 4.43 -6.29
CA LEU A 160 13.21 3.38 -6.76
C LEU A 160 12.67 3.67 -8.16
N VAL A 161 12.23 4.91 -8.41
CA VAL A 161 11.74 5.33 -9.73
C VAL A 161 12.84 5.19 -10.78
N ILE A 162 14.04 5.71 -10.51
CA ILE A 162 15.19 5.61 -11.43
C ILE A 162 15.53 4.14 -11.72
N ALA A 163 15.55 3.28 -10.70
CA ALA A 163 15.86 1.86 -10.87
C ALA A 163 14.80 1.12 -11.70
N LEU A 164 13.52 1.45 -11.51
CA LEU A 164 12.43 0.88 -12.30
C LEU A 164 12.52 1.29 -13.78
N PHE A 165 12.82 2.56 -14.08
CA PHE A 165 12.99 3.03 -15.45
C PHE A 165 14.19 2.37 -16.15
N LYS A 166 15.35 2.29 -15.50
CA LYS A 166 16.52 1.59 -16.06
C LYS A 166 16.23 0.12 -16.40
N LYS A 167 15.36 -0.54 -15.64
CA LYS A 167 14.93 -1.91 -15.92
C LYS A 167 14.00 -1.99 -17.14
N MET A 168 13.19 -0.94 -17.39
CA MET A 168 12.34 -0.86 -18.59
C MET A 168 13.16 -0.67 -19.86
N ASP A 169 14.26 0.06 -19.80
CA ASP A 169 15.17 0.23 -20.96
C ASP A 169 15.88 -1.08 -21.34
N ASN A 170 16.02 -2.02 -20.39
CA ASN A 170 16.63 -3.33 -20.59
C ASN A 170 15.64 -4.44 -20.97
N LEU A 171 14.33 -4.17 -20.97
CA LEU A 171 13.38 -5.07 -21.60
C LEU A 171 13.62 -4.98 -23.11
N PRO A 172 13.58 -6.10 -23.86
CA PRO A 172 13.55 -5.99 -25.30
C PRO A 172 12.36 -5.10 -25.62
N GLN A 173 12.63 -3.90 -26.15
CA GLN A 173 11.60 -3.20 -26.90
C GLN A 173 11.15 -4.21 -27.93
N GLU A 174 9.89 -4.67 -27.84
CA GLU A 174 9.25 -5.18 -29.03
C GLU A 174 9.38 -4.04 -30.03
N ILE A 175 10.36 -4.17 -30.92
CA ILE A 175 10.53 -3.25 -32.04
C ILE A 175 9.21 -3.40 -32.77
N TYR A 176 8.31 -2.44 -32.57
CA TYR A 176 7.12 -2.32 -33.38
C TYR A 176 7.67 -1.99 -34.77
N GLN A 177 8.02 -3.03 -35.53
CA GLN A 177 8.47 -2.89 -36.90
C GLN A 177 7.28 -2.31 -37.64
N GLY A 178 7.32 -0.98 -37.80
CA GLY A 178 6.26 -0.22 -38.42
C GLY A 178 5.79 -0.96 -39.66
N HIS A 179 4.48 -1.22 -39.72
CA HIS A 179 3.91 -1.89 -40.88
C HIS A 179 4.33 -1.09 -42.12
N LYS A 180 4.94 -1.75 -43.09
CA LYS A 180 5.37 -1.14 -44.34
C LYS A 180 4.81 -1.94 -45.51
N LEU A 181 4.32 -1.24 -46.53
CA LEU A 181 3.95 -1.86 -47.81
C LEU A 181 5.18 -1.98 -48.69
N GLU A 182 5.47 -3.20 -49.13
CA GLU A 182 6.50 -3.47 -50.12
C GLU A 182 5.91 -4.10 -51.37
N LYS A 183 6.50 -3.78 -52.53
CA LYS A 183 6.11 -4.38 -53.80
C LYS A 183 6.71 -5.78 -53.91
N GLN A 184 5.87 -6.75 -54.18
CA GLN A 184 6.22 -8.14 -54.40
C GLN A 184 6.02 -8.50 -55.88
N PRO A 185 6.83 -9.42 -56.44
CA PRO A 185 6.69 -9.86 -57.82
C PRO A 185 5.36 -10.59 -58.06
N LYS A 186 4.87 -11.31 -57.05
CA LYS A 186 3.58 -12.01 -57.08
C LYS A 186 2.45 -11.05 -56.73
N ARG A 187 1.38 -11.06 -57.52
CA ARG A 187 0.16 -10.28 -57.26
C ARG A 187 -0.88 -11.16 -56.58
N ASN A 188 -1.48 -10.67 -55.50
CA ASN A 188 -2.57 -11.36 -54.81
C ASN A 188 -3.73 -10.40 -54.51
N LYS A 189 -4.91 -10.92 -54.17
CA LYS A 189 -6.09 -10.10 -53.85
C LYS A 189 -5.87 -9.32 -52.56
N CYS A 190 -6.30 -8.06 -52.53
CA CYS A 190 -6.27 -7.28 -51.29
C CYS A 190 -7.15 -7.96 -50.23
N ASN A 191 -6.58 -8.28 -49.08
CA ASN A 191 -7.25 -9.03 -48.03
C ASN A 191 -8.57 -8.36 -47.60
N LYS A 192 -8.54 -7.05 -47.33
CA LYS A 192 -9.74 -6.32 -46.87
C LYS A 192 -10.80 -6.15 -47.94
N CYS A 193 -10.41 -5.81 -49.18
CA CYS A 193 -11.35 -5.74 -50.29
C CYS A 193 -12.02 -7.09 -50.55
N TYR A 194 -11.25 -8.18 -50.49
CA TYR A 194 -11.78 -9.53 -50.65
C TYR A 194 -12.78 -9.86 -49.53
N THR A 195 -12.43 -9.61 -48.27
CA THR A 195 -13.35 -9.86 -47.14
C THR A 195 -14.62 -9.04 -47.21
N LYS A 196 -14.57 -7.80 -47.71
CA LYS A 196 -15.76 -6.95 -47.87
C LYS A 196 -16.69 -7.51 -48.95
N LEU A 197 -16.16 -7.77 -50.14
CA LEU A 197 -16.93 -8.34 -51.25
C LEU A 197 -17.45 -9.75 -50.93
N ALA A 198 -16.70 -10.54 -50.16
CA ALA A 198 -17.13 -11.88 -49.76
C ALA A 198 -18.30 -11.84 -48.77
N LYS A 199 -18.40 -10.78 -47.95
CA LYS A 199 -19.55 -10.56 -47.06
C LYS A 199 -20.78 -10.06 -47.81
N GLU A 200 -20.60 -9.20 -48.81
CA GLU A 200 -21.70 -8.60 -49.56
C GLU A 200 -22.29 -9.53 -50.63
N GLY A 201 -21.45 -10.31 -51.32
CA GLY A 201 -21.82 -11.09 -52.50
C GLY A 201 -21.35 -12.55 -52.51
N GLY A 202 -20.78 -13.02 -51.40
CA GLY A 202 -20.25 -14.37 -51.28
C GLY A 202 -18.90 -14.60 -52.00
N ARG A 203 -18.39 -15.83 -51.90
CA ARG A 203 -17.04 -16.19 -52.36
C ARG A 203 -16.84 -16.01 -53.87
N LYS A 204 -17.81 -16.45 -54.69
CA LYS A 204 -17.71 -16.38 -56.16
C LYS A 204 -17.61 -14.92 -56.65
N GLU A 205 -18.41 -14.04 -56.08
CA GLU A 205 -18.39 -12.61 -56.40
C GLU A 205 -17.08 -11.94 -55.97
N ALA A 206 -16.62 -12.22 -54.75
CA ALA A 206 -15.34 -11.71 -54.27
C ALA A 206 -14.17 -12.19 -55.11
N GLN A 207 -14.23 -13.42 -55.63
CA GLN A 207 -13.19 -13.95 -56.49
C GLN A 207 -13.14 -13.25 -57.85
N ALA A 208 -14.28 -12.88 -58.42
CA ALA A 208 -14.37 -12.20 -59.71
C ALA A 208 -14.07 -10.69 -59.62
N LYS A 209 -14.62 -10.00 -58.59
CA LYS A 209 -14.57 -8.52 -58.50
C LYS A 209 -13.37 -7.98 -57.72
N CYS A 210 -12.69 -8.77 -56.89
CA CYS A 210 -11.61 -8.26 -56.06
C CYS A 210 -10.32 -8.02 -56.88
N LYS A 211 -9.84 -6.77 -56.88
CA LYS A 211 -8.59 -6.37 -57.54
C LYS A 211 -7.36 -7.04 -56.91
N LYS A 212 -6.48 -7.58 -57.76
CA LYS A 212 -5.15 -8.05 -57.38
C LYS A 212 -4.20 -6.87 -57.19
N VAL A 213 -3.46 -6.87 -56.10
CA VAL A 213 -2.44 -5.87 -55.71
C VAL A 213 -1.06 -6.53 -55.65
N CYS A 214 -0.01 -5.77 -55.95
CA CYS A 214 1.38 -6.21 -55.81
C CYS A 214 2.01 -5.81 -54.46
N THR A 215 1.25 -5.15 -53.58
CA THR A 215 1.77 -4.61 -52.32
C THR A 215 1.40 -5.51 -51.14
N LYS A 216 2.42 -5.93 -50.37
CA LYS A 216 2.31 -6.82 -49.21
C LYS A 216 2.85 -6.12 -47.98
N CYS A 217 2.17 -6.26 -46.84
CA CYS A 217 2.73 -5.91 -45.55
C CYS A 217 3.55 -7.10 -45.06
N LEU A 218 4.86 -6.92 -44.91
CA LEU A 218 5.75 -8.00 -44.45
C LEU A 218 5.45 -8.42 -43.02
N THR A 219 5.12 -7.47 -42.15
CA THR A 219 4.79 -7.73 -40.73
C THR A 219 3.54 -8.59 -40.58
N CYS A 220 2.53 -8.40 -41.45
CA CYS A 220 1.27 -9.13 -41.38
C CYS A 220 1.19 -10.33 -42.34
N ASP A 221 2.19 -10.51 -43.20
CA ASP A 221 2.21 -11.46 -44.31
C ASP A 221 1.01 -11.37 -45.28
N LEU A 222 0.34 -10.21 -45.36
CA LEU A 222 -0.92 -10.03 -46.09
C LEU A 222 -0.82 -8.97 -47.19
N TYR A 223 -1.57 -9.18 -48.27
CA TYR A 223 -1.64 -8.26 -49.40
C TYR A 223 -2.71 -7.18 -49.16
N PHE A 224 -2.35 -5.91 -49.38
CA PHE A 224 -3.25 -4.77 -49.20
C PHE A 224 -3.11 -3.77 -50.35
N CYS A 225 -4.21 -3.13 -50.75
CA CYS A 225 -4.12 -1.86 -51.49
C CYS A 225 -3.74 -0.73 -50.52
N SER A 226 -3.18 0.36 -51.04
CA SER A 226 -2.76 1.52 -50.23
C SER A 226 -3.85 1.99 -49.26
N LYS A 227 -5.07 2.23 -49.77
CA LYS A 227 -6.21 2.66 -48.94
C LYS A 227 -6.53 1.70 -47.80
N CYS A 228 -6.63 0.39 -48.08
CA CYS A 228 -6.92 -0.61 -47.05
C CYS A 228 -5.79 -0.78 -46.04
N PHE A 229 -4.55 -0.55 -46.45
CA PHE A 229 -3.40 -0.61 -45.57
C PHE A 229 -3.44 0.50 -44.51
N PHE A 230 -3.62 1.76 -44.92
CA PHE A 230 -3.70 2.89 -43.99
C PHE A 230 -4.91 2.77 -43.06
N LEU A 231 -6.07 2.38 -43.59
CA LEU A 231 -7.28 2.18 -42.80
C LEU A 231 -7.15 1.04 -41.78
N PHE A 232 -6.53 -0.07 -42.15
CA PHE A 232 -6.41 -1.23 -41.26
C PHE A 232 -5.38 -1.03 -40.15
N HIS A 233 -4.24 -0.41 -40.47
CA HIS A 233 -3.17 -0.18 -39.50
C HIS A 233 -3.33 1.15 -38.75
N LYS A 234 -4.40 1.91 -39.01
CA LYS A 234 -4.68 3.23 -38.43
C LYS A 234 -3.48 4.20 -38.56
N ILE A 235 -2.77 4.09 -39.68
CA ILE A 235 -1.63 4.95 -39.99
C ILE A 235 -2.20 6.20 -40.68
N SER A 236 -2.02 7.37 -40.07
CA SER A 236 -2.32 8.67 -40.66
C SER A 236 -1.48 8.84 -41.94
N ILE A 237 -2.09 9.36 -43.02
CA ILE A 237 -1.36 9.74 -44.23
C ILE A 237 -0.44 10.93 -43.93
#